data_AF-A0ABD5P1F5-F1
#
_entry.id   AF-A0ABD5P1F5-F1
#
_cell.length_a   1.000
_cell.length_b   1.000
_cell.length_c   1.000
_cell.angle_alpha   90.00
_cell.angle_beta   90.00
_cell.angle_gamma   90.00
#
_symmetry.space_group_name_H-M   'P 1'
#
loop_
_entity.id
_entity.type
_entity.pdbx_description
1 polymer ?
#
loop_
_entity_poly.entity_id
_entity_poly.type
_entity_poly.pdbx_seq_one_letter_code
_entity_poly.pdbx_strand_id
1 'polypeptide(L)'
;MPFGFIGQNLGTILTGLSMMVLGGWLYEARDGFFLSGGSFRNKYESLIILLVSVVAVSMTTPFIEQFWSSIVNQYGSTRILGVGLILGMIAVNDAAEWTFTDAKSLSVYVLGIIFIFKPGLIQGML
;
A
#
# COMPACT_ATOMS: atom_id res chain seq x y z
N MET A 1 1.21 3.19 -22.58
CA MET A 1 0.25 3.97 -21.76
C MET A 1 0.55 3.72 -20.30
N PRO A 2 0.51 4.73 -19.41
CA PRO A 2 0.94 4.62 -18.00
C PRO A 2 0.22 3.49 -17.22
N PHE A 3 -1.00 3.15 -17.62
CA PHE A 3 -1.79 2.07 -17.03
C PHE A 3 -1.17 0.68 -17.21
N GLY A 4 -0.54 0.39 -18.35
CA GLY A 4 0.14 -0.89 -18.55
C GLY A 4 1.43 -1.05 -17.76
N PHE A 5 2.11 0.06 -17.46
CA PHE A 5 3.23 0.04 -16.53
C PHE A 5 2.76 -0.29 -15.10
N ILE A 6 1.64 0.29 -14.66
CA ILE A 6 1.05 0.01 -13.33
C ILE A 6 0.62 -1.45 -13.24
N GLY A 7 -0.03 -1.99 -14.26
CA GLY A 7 -0.47 -3.38 -14.30
C GLY A 7 0.70 -4.38 -14.18
N GLN A 8 1.78 -4.14 -14.92
CA GLN A 8 2.97 -5.01 -14.93
C GLN A 8 3.79 -4.91 -13.64
N ASN A 9 3.84 -3.73 -13.01
CA ASN A 9 4.64 -3.48 -11.82
C ASN A 9 3.82 -3.48 -10.52
N LEU A 10 2.56 -3.92 -10.57
CA LEU A 10 1.65 -3.80 -9.43
C LEU A 10 2.19 -4.53 -8.19
N GLY A 11 2.78 -5.72 -8.36
CA GLY A 11 3.40 -6.46 -7.25
C GLY A 11 4.51 -5.66 -6.56
N THR A 12 5.38 -5.03 -7.35
CA THR A 12 6.46 -4.16 -6.85
C THR A 12 5.91 -2.92 -6.16
N ILE A 13 4.87 -2.29 -6.72
CA ILE A 13 4.22 -1.12 -6.12
C ILE A 13 3.62 -1.48 -4.76
N LEU A 14 2.86 -2.58 -4.68
CA LEU A 14 2.24 -3.04 -3.42
C LEU A 14 3.28 -3.44 -2.38
N THR A 15 4.39 -4.04 -2.83
CA THR A 15 5.55 -4.33 -1.98
C THR A 15 6.12 -3.04 -1.40
N GLY A 16 6.44 -2.06 -2.25
CA GLY A 16 6.95 -0.76 -1.81
C GLY A 16 6.04 -0.05 -0.80
N LEU A 17 4.73 -0.04 -1.05
CA LEU A 17 3.74 0.52 -0.12
C LEU A 17 3.72 -0.22 1.21
N SER A 18 3.78 -1.56 1.20
CA SER A 18 3.83 -2.37 2.42
C SER A 18 5.10 -2.10 3.22
N MET A 19 6.24 -1.99 2.55
CA MET A 19 7.52 -1.67 3.19
C MET A 19 7.52 -0.26 3.77
N MET A 20 6.86 0.71 3.14
CA MET A 20 6.71 2.06 3.66
C MET A 20 5.94 2.05 4.99
N VAL A 21 4.82 1.32 5.06
CA VAL A 21 4.02 1.19 6.29
C VAL A 21 4.82 0.50 7.39
N LEU A 22 5.51 -0.60 7.07
CA LEU A 22 6.35 -1.32 8.03
C LEU A 22 7.49 -0.44 8.55
N GLY A 23 8.18 0.29 7.67
CA GLY A 23 9.25 1.20 8.05
C GLY A 23 8.76 2.31 8.98
N GLY A 24 7.63 2.94 8.65
CA GLY A 24 7.03 3.98 9.49
C GLY A 24 6.56 3.48 10.86
N TRP A 25 6.29 2.18 11.02
CA TRP A 25 5.91 1.59 12.30
C TRP A 25 7.11 1.30 13.23
N LEU A 26 8.30 1.06 12.67
CA LEU A 26 9.49 0.69 13.45
C LEU A 26 10.09 1.89 14.21
N TYR A 27 10.16 3.05 13.57
CA TYR A 27 10.66 4.27 14.19
C TYR A 27 10.20 5.53 13.45
N GLU A 28 10.26 6.65 14.16
CA GLU A 28 10.07 8.00 13.62
C GLU A 28 11.36 8.80 13.83
N ALA A 29 11.92 9.33 12.75
CA ALA A 29 13.09 10.21 12.78
C ALA A 29 12.71 11.60 12.27
N ARG A 30 12.90 12.63 13.09
CA ARG A 30 12.67 14.04 12.76
C ARG A 30 13.86 14.90 13.16
N ASP A 31 13.82 16.18 12.80
CA ASP A 31 14.85 17.14 13.21
C ASP A 31 14.99 17.20 14.73
N GLY A 32 16.12 16.69 15.22
CA GLY A 32 16.49 16.72 16.63
C GLY A 32 16.03 15.54 17.48
N PHE A 33 15.23 14.60 16.97
CA PHE A 33 14.79 13.44 17.76
C PHE A 33 14.53 12.16 16.96
N PHE A 34 14.69 11.04 17.65
CA PHE A 34 14.39 9.70 17.16
C PHE A 34 13.48 9.01 18.17
N LEU A 35 12.35 8.48 17.70
CA LEU A 35 11.32 7.87 18.52
C LEU A 35 11.09 6.43 18.05
N SER A 36 11.09 5.48 18.98
CA SER A 36 10.77 4.08 18.67
C SER A 36 10.09 3.42 19.86
N GLY A 37 8.95 2.77 19.61
CA GLY A 37 8.11 2.18 20.66
C GLY A 37 7.56 3.22 21.64
N GLY A 38 7.22 4.43 21.17
CA GLY A 38 6.67 5.50 22.02
C GLY A 38 7.68 6.27 22.87
N SER A 39 8.98 5.95 22.78
CA SER A 39 10.02 6.57 23.61
C SER A 39 11.12 7.22 22.76
N PHE A 40 11.62 8.37 23.22
CA PHE A 40 12.81 9.00 22.66
C PHE A 40 14.04 8.12 22.87
N ARG A 41 14.89 8.03 21.85
CA ARG A 41 16.10 7.21 21.86
C ARG A 41 17.32 8.10 21.80
N ASN A 42 18.37 7.71 22.52
CA ASN A 42 19.65 8.41 22.41
C ASN A 42 20.33 8.12 21.06
N LYS A 43 21.40 8.86 20.74
CA LYS A 43 22.07 8.76 19.44
C LYS A 43 22.56 7.35 19.09
N TYR A 44 23.11 6.62 20.06
CA TYR A 44 23.65 5.28 19.84
C TYR A 44 22.55 4.22 19.73
N GLU A 45 21.52 4.31 20.57
CA GLU A 45 20.31 3.49 20.47
C GLU A 45 19.60 3.69 19.13
N SER A 46 19.48 4.93 18.68
CA SER A 46 18.89 5.28 17.38
C SER A 46 19.63 4.62 16.23
N LEU A 47 20.98 4.63 16.27
CA LEU A 47 21.80 3.96 15.28
C LEU A 47 21.57 2.44 15.28
N ILE A 48 21.53 1.81 16.46
CA ILE A 48 21.28 0.37 16.57
C ILE A 48 19.90 0.03 16.04
N ILE A 49 18.87 0.79 16.43
CA ILE A 49 17.49 0.57 15.97
C ILE A 49 17.40 0.72 14.46
N LEU A 50 18.02 1.75 13.89
CA LEU A 50 18.05 1.94 12.44
C LEU A 50 18.71 0.75 11.74
N LEU A 51 19.89 0.31 12.18
CA LEU A 51 20.60 -0.81 11.56
C LEU A 51 19.81 -2.12 11.65
N VAL A 52 19.26 -2.42 12.82
CA VAL A 52 18.40 -3.60 13.03
C VAL A 52 17.14 -3.51 12.17
N SER A 53 16.52 -2.33 12.09
CA SER A 53 15.32 -2.11 11.27
C SER A 53 15.62 -2.33 9.79
N VAL A 54 16.72 -1.78 9.28
CA VAL A 54 17.14 -1.99 7.89
C VAL A 54 17.32 -3.47 7.59
N VAL A 55 18.05 -4.21 8.44
CA VAL A 55 18.26 -5.65 8.26
C VAL A 55 16.93 -6.41 8.32
N ALA A 56 16.09 -6.14 9.32
CA ALA A 56 14.80 -6.80 9.47
C ALA A 56 13.88 -6.54 8.26
N VAL A 57 13.76 -5.28 7.84
CA VAL A 57 13.00 -4.87 6.66
C VAL A 57 13.54 -5.57 5.42
N SER A 58 14.85 -5.54 5.16
CA SER A 58 15.46 -6.23 4.01
C SER A 58 15.21 -7.73 4.01
N MET A 59 15.22 -8.38 5.17
CA MET A 59 14.89 -9.81 5.28
C MET A 59 13.41 -10.09 5.01
N THR A 60 12.50 -9.18 5.36
CA THR A 60 11.06 -9.33 5.12
C THR A 60 10.65 -9.02 3.68
N THR A 61 11.39 -8.16 2.96
CA THR A 61 11.08 -7.75 1.59
C THR A 61 10.77 -8.92 0.63
N PRO A 62 11.61 -9.97 0.50
CA PRO A 62 11.33 -11.05 -0.45
C PRO A 62 10.05 -11.83 -0.13
N PHE A 63 9.69 -11.96 1.16
CA PHE A 63 8.45 -12.63 1.56
C PHE A 63 7.23 -11.79 1.18
N ILE A 64 7.31 -10.47 1.33
CA ILE A 64 6.24 -9.53 0.97
C ILE A 64 6.10 -9.46 -0.55
N GLU A 65 7.22 -9.44 -1.28
CA GLU A 65 7.23 -9.51 -2.74
C GLU A 65 6.58 -10.80 -3.24
N GLN A 66 6.96 -11.95 -2.66
CA GLN A 66 6.38 -13.24 -3.01
C GLN A 66 4.87 -13.28 -2.70
N PHE A 67 4.46 -12.74 -1.55
CA PHE A 67 3.05 -12.64 -1.19
C PHE A 67 2.28 -11.83 -2.22
N TRP A 68 2.73 -10.61 -2.56
CA TRP A 68 2.03 -9.78 -3.54
C TRP A 68 2.08 -10.35 -4.95
N SER A 69 3.21 -10.96 -5.36
CA SER A 69 3.32 -11.66 -6.64
C SER A 69 2.29 -12.80 -6.74
N SER A 70 2.13 -13.59 -5.68
CA SER A 70 1.12 -14.65 -5.62
C SER A 70 -0.30 -14.09 -5.75
N ILE A 71 -0.63 -13.02 -5.03
CA ILE A 71 -1.94 -12.37 -5.09
C ILE A 71 -2.20 -11.78 -6.48
N VAL A 72 -1.23 -11.07 -7.07
CA VAL A 72 -1.34 -10.49 -8.42
C VAL A 72 -1.53 -11.57 -9.47
N ASN A 73 -0.80 -12.67 -9.38
CA ASN A 73 -0.94 -13.79 -10.32
C ASN A 73 -2.28 -14.51 -10.16
N GLN A 74 -2.80 -14.64 -8.94
CA GLN A 74 -4.05 -15.35 -8.67
C GLN A 74 -5.30 -14.53 -9.09
N TYR A 75 -5.31 -13.23 -8.80
CA TYR A 75 -6.51 -12.39 -8.95
C TYR A 75 -6.45 -11.46 -10.17
N GLY A 76 -5.25 -11.20 -10.70
CA GLY A 76 -5.02 -10.25 -11.77
C GLY A 76 -4.97 -8.80 -11.26
N SER A 77 -4.15 -7.99 -11.93
CA SER A 77 -3.89 -6.59 -11.55
C SER A 77 -5.16 -5.73 -11.53
N THR A 78 -6.06 -5.91 -12.50
CA THR A 78 -7.31 -5.14 -12.60
C THR A 78 -8.21 -5.30 -11.37
N ARG A 79 -8.35 -6.52 -10.85
CA ARG A 79 -9.22 -6.77 -9.69
C ARG A 79 -8.65 -6.15 -8.43
N ILE A 80 -7.33 -6.21 -8.25
CA ILE A 80 -6.63 -5.62 -7.12
C ILE A 80 -6.76 -4.10 -7.14
N LEU A 81 -6.63 -3.47 -8.31
CA LEU A 81 -6.91 -2.04 -8.48
C LEU A 81 -8.36 -1.70 -8.12
N GLY A 82 -9.33 -2.54 -8.52
CA GLY A 82 -10.73 -2.37 -8.16
C GLY A 82 -10.98 -2.41 -6.64
N VAL A 83 -10.38 -3.38 -5.95
CA VAL A 83 -10.41 -3.44 -4.47
C VAL A 83 -9.72 -2.21 -3.87
N GLY A 84 -8.58 -1.81 -4.41
CA GLY A 84 -7.84 -0.61 -3.99
C GLY A 84 -8.67 0.68 -4.11
N LEU A 85 -9.47 0.82 -5.16
CA LEU A 85 -10.38 1.97 -5.32
C LEU A 85 -11.46 2.00 -4.24
N ILE A 86 -12.08 0.85 -3.96
CA ILE A 86 -13.13 0.75 -2.94
C ILE A 86 -12.55 1.06 -1.56
N LEU A 87 -11.47 0.38 -1.18
CA LEU A 87 -10.82 0.58 0.11
C LEU A 87 -10.24 1.99 0.25
N GLY A 88 -9.65 2.53 -0.81
CA GLY A 88 -9.11 3.89 -0.83
C GLY A 88 -10.21 4.93 -0.60
N MET A 89 -11.37 4.78 -1.24
CA MET A 89 -12.48 5.70 -1.04
C MET A 89 -13.08 5.58 0.37
N ILE A 90 -13.16 4.37 0.93
CA ILE A 90 -13.55 4.16 2.33
C ILE A 90 -12.57 4.88 3.26
N ALA A 91 -11.25 4.69 3.07
CA ALA A 91 -10.23 5.31 3.90
C ALA A 91 -10.24 6.84 3.81
N VAL A 92 -10.43 7.40 2.61
CA VAL A 92 -10.55 8.87 2.42
C VAL A 92 -11.78 9.42 3.12
N ASN A 93 -12.93 8.75 2.99
CA ASN A 93 -14.15 9.18 3.65
C ASN A 93 -14.03 9.12 5.18
N ASP A 94 -13.43 8.05 5.71
CA ASP A 94 -13.19 7.91 7.15
C ASP A 94 -12.24 9.01 7.67
N ALA A 95 -11.10 9.21 6.99
CA ALA A 95 -10.11 10.21 7.39
C ALA A 95 -10.61 11.66 7.28
N ALA A 96 -11.53 11.93 6.35
CA ALA A 96 -12.11 13.26 6.14
C ALA A 96 -13.47 13.45 6.85
N GLU A 97 -13.96 12.43 7.56
CA GLU A 97 -15.30 12.38 8.15
C GLU A 97 -16.43 12.68 7.14
N TRP A 98 -16.26 12.23 5.89
CA TRP A 98 -17.23 12.39 4.81
C TRP A 98 -18.23 11.25 4.74
N THR A 99 -19.41 11.53 4.17
CA THR A 99 -20.45 10.53 3.99
C THR A 99 -20.04 9.48 2.97
N PHE A 100 -20.07 8.20 3.36
CA PHE A 100 -19.75 7.06 2.48
C PHE A 100 -20.71 6.86 1.31
N THR A 101 -21.91 7.45 1.37
CA THR A 101 -22.99 7.21 0.40
C THR A 101 -23.29 8.41 -0.49
N ASP A 102 -22.40 9.40 -0.54
CA ASP A 102 -22.56 10.52 -1.47
C ASP A 102 -22.34 10.06 -2.93
N ALA A 103 -22.81 10.87 -3.88
CA ALA A 103 -22.73 10.52 -5.30
C ALA A 103 -21.29 10.26 -5.78
N LYS A 104 -20.30 10.96 -5.21
CA LYS A 104 -18.89 10.77 -5.59
C LYS A 104 -18.39 9.42 -5.08
N SER A 105 -18.62 9.08 -3.81
CA SER A 105 -18.24 7.76 -3.27
C SER A 105 -18.90 6.62 -4.03
N LEU A 106 -20.20 6.72 -4.29
CA LEU A 106 -20.94 5.70 -5.04
C LEU A 106 -20.36 5.49 -6.44
N SER A 107 -20.00 6.56 -7.15
CA SER A 107 -19.37 6.43 -8.48
C SER A 107 -18.04 5.68 -8.43
N VAL A 108 -17.21 5.92 -7.41
CA VAL A 108 -15.94 5.21 -7.21
C VAL A 108 -16.19 3.74 -6.84
N TYR A 109 -17.18 3.45 -6.00
CA TYR A 109 -17.55 2.06 -5.68
C TYR A 109 -18.05 1.29 -6.89
N VAL A 110 -18.91 1.90 -7.71
CA VAL A 110 -19.39 1.28 -8.96
C VAL A 110 -18.21 0.98 -9.89
N LEU A 111 -17.28 1.91 -10.06
CA LEU A 111 -16.07 1.68 -10.84
C LEU A 111 -15.23 0.53 -10.27
N GLY A 112 -14.99 0.51 -8.96
CA GLY A 112 -14.26 -0.58 -8.31
C GLY A 112 -14.93 -1.95 -8.49
N ILE A 113 -16.27 -2.01 -8.39
CA ILE A 113 -17.05 -3.22 -8.64
C ILE A 113 -16.90 -3.68 -10.09
N ILE A 114 -16.94 -2.75 -11.06
CA ILE A 114 -16.71 -3.10 -12.48
C ILE A 114 -15.32 -3.70 -12.67
N PHE A 115 -14.28 -3.13 -12.06
CA PHE A 115 -12.91 -3.64 -12.14
C PHE A 115 -12.78 -5.07 -11.56
N ILE A 116 -13.54 -5.38 -10.51
CA ILE A 116 -13.55 -6.70 -9.85
C ILE A 116 -14.28 -7.75 -10.71
N PHE A 117 -15.52 -7.44 -11.12
CA PHE A 117 -16.41 -8.43 -11.75
C PHE A 117 -16.29 -8.50 -13.27
N LYS A 118 -15.88 -7.42 -13.94
CA LYS A 118 -15.70 -7.36 -15.40
C LYS A 118 -14.29 -6.87 -15.77
N PRO A 119 -13.22 -7.56 -15.34
CA PRO A 119 -11.85 -7.13 -15.60
C PRO A 119 -11.54 -7.06 -17.12
N GLY A 120 -12.16 -7.93 -17.93
CA GLY A 120 -11.96 -7.97 -19.38
C GLY A 120 -12.38 -6.70 -20.14
N LEU A 121 -13.27 -5.87 -19.57
CA LEU A 121 -13.62 -4.56 -20.17
C LEU A 121 -12.48 -3.54 -20.07
N ILE A 122 -11.52 -3.78 -19.18
CA ILE A 122 -10.51 -2.81 -18.76
C ILE A 122 -9.10 -3.36 -18.98
N GLN A 123 -8.95 -4.68 -19.11
CA GLN A 123 -7.70 -5.34 -19.47
C GLN A 123 -7.11 -4.87 -20.81
N GLY A 124 -7.92 -4.30 -21.72
CA GLY A 124 -7.42 -3.67 -22.94
C GLY A 124 -6.89 -2.23 -22.75
N MET A 125 -7.11 -1.64 -21.57
CA MET A 125 -6.68 -0.28 -21.21
C MET A 125 -5.50 -0.27 -20.21
N LEU A 126 -5.32 -1.38 -19.48
CA LEU A 126 -4.15 -1.74 -18.65
C LEU A 126 -3.18 -2.61 -19.46
#